data_AF-A0A1X1RWP1-F1
#
_entry.id   AF-A0A1X1RWP1-F1
#
_cell.length_a   1.000
_cell.length_b   1.000
_cell.length_c   1.000
_cell.angle_alpha   90.00
_cell.angle_beta   90.00
_cell.angle_gamma   90.00
#
_symmetry.space_group_name_H-M   'P 1'
#
loop_
_entity.id
_entity.type
_entity.pdbx_description
1 polymer ?
#
loop_
_entity_poly.entity_id
_entity_poly.type
_entity_poly.pdbx_seq_one_letter_code
_entity_poly.pdbx_strand_id
1 'polypeptide(L)'
;MYVLFVDGSRVYVGKADASLPARLTQHMRKLSGRIGPFAAGAVTFVCLYVDEDLEASAPEKLLIKAYLDEGGVPWNNNGFGNKDPGRNRDTTIVRANHFDALYPINLNFPVALDAAVVGDSDALACLTDLKKKLPYLLRFGRTGHTRELQAAKLTVPAVELPLRQWMKLIVGALPGWLATALPGYVILYKEQDPDRYHSAITYWRREADGVVIEAAGQGQQAPAGVIDEDEEAGEVADAPPQADAADDS
;
A
#
# COMPACT_ATOMS: atom_id res chain seq x y z
N MET A 1 -18.03 -16.76 0.34
CA MET A 1 -18.19 -15.38 0.85
C MET A 1 -17.57 -15.25 2.24
N TYR A 2 -17.08 -14.06 2.60
CA TYR A 2 -16.65 -13.75 3.97
C TYR A 2 -16.99 -12.32 4.38
N VAL A 3 -17.10 -12.10 5.68
CA VAL A 3 -17.28 -10.80 6.31
C VAL A 3 -16.13 -10.58 7.29
N LEU A 4 -15.45 -9.45 7.18
CA LEU A 4 -14.41 -9.02 8.10
C LEU A 4 -14.98 -8.12 9.19
N PHE A 5 -14.41 -8.27 10.38
CA PHE A 5 -14.73 -7.48 11.55
C PHE A 5 -13.45 -6.89 12.14
N VAL A 6 -13.57 -5.69 12.70
CA VAL A 6 -12.53 -5.05 13.52
C VAL A 6 -13.17 -4.71 14.86
N ASP A 7 -12.61 -5.22 15.95
CA ASP A 7 -13.16 -5.07 17.31
C ASP A 7 -14.66 -5.41 17.39
N GLY A 8 -15.05 -6.48 16.70
CA GLY A 8 -16.44 -6.96 16.64
C GLY A 8 -17.37 -6.17 15.73
N SER A 9 -16.92 -5.07 15.13
CA SER A 9 -17.70 -4.27 14.17
C SER A 9 -17.47 -4.74 12.74
N ARG A 10 -18.54 -4.93 11.97
CA ARG A 10 -18.43 -5.29 10.54
C ARG A 10 -17.77 -4.15 9.77
N VAL A 11 -16.81 -4.49 8.91
CA VAL A 11 -16.10 -3.50 8.10
C VAL A 11 -16.14 -3.80 6.61
N TYR A 12 -16.11 -5.07 6.21
CA TYR A 12 -15.97 -5.46 4.80
C TYR A 12 -16.67 -6.78 4.51
N VAL A 13 -17.37 -6.87 3.37
CA VAL A 13 -17.77 -8.14 2.74
C VAL A 13 -16.86 -8.37 1.55
N GLY A 14 -16.40 -9.60 1.37
CA GLY A 14 -15.68 -9.97 0.16
C GLY A 14 -15.97 -11.40 -0.29
N LYS A 15 -15.66 -11.65 -1.55
CA LYS A 15 -15.57 -12.99 -2.13
C LYS A 15 -14.12 -13.47 -2.27
N ALA A 16 -13.97 -14.78 -2.37
CA ALA A 16 -12.70 -15.44 -2.65
C ALA A 16 -12.99 -16.57 -3.63
N ASP A 17 -12.58 -16.38 -4.89
CA ASP A 17 -12.95 -17.26 -5.99
C ASP A 17 -12.05 -18.51 -6.05
N ALA A 18 -10.74 -18.40 -5.77
CA ALA A 18 -9.84 -19.56 -5.76
C ALA A 18 -9.42 -20.01 -4.35
N SER A 19 -9.06 -19.08 -3.45
CA SER A 19 -8.58 -19.44 -2.11
C SER A 19 -8.92 -18.40 -1.05
N LEU A 20 -9.85 -18.76 -0.15
CA LEU A 20 -10.17 -17.95 1.02
C LEU A 20 -8.94 -17.69 1.92
N PRO A 21 -8.11 -18.69 2.29
CA PRO A 21 -6.90 -18.44 3.07
C PRO A 21 -5.94 -17.45 2.40
N ALA A 22 -5.74 -17.55 1.08
CA ALA A 22 -4.87 -16.62 0.36
C ALA A 22 -5.41 -15.19 0.40
N ARG A 23 -6.72 -15.01 0.15
CA ARG A 23 -7.37 -13.70 0.17
C ARG A 23 -7.34 -13.06 1.56
N LEU A 24 -7.63 -13.83 2.61
CA LEU A 24 -7.54 -13.35 4.00
C LEU A 24 -6.09 -13.01 4.38
N THR A 25 -5.11 -13.79 3.91
CA THR A 25 -3.68 -13.48 4.13
C THR A 25 -3.28 -12.17 3.46
N GLN A 26 -3.78 -11.87 2.27
CA GLN A 26 -3.55 -10.57 1.60
C GLN A 26 -4.11 -9.41 2.44
N HIS A 27 -5.34 -9.54 2.94
CA HIS A 27 -5.95 -8.52 3.80
C HIS A 27 -5.18 -8.33 5.11
N MET A 28 -4.83 -9.42 5.79
CA MET A 28 -4.02 -9.36 7.02
C MET A 28 -2.66 -8.72 6.77
N ARG A 29 -2.02 -9.04 5.64
CA ARG A 29 -0.76 -8.39 5.24
C ARG A 29 -0.96 -6.90 4.97
N LYS A 30 -2.04 -6.48 4.30
CA LYS A 30 -2.34 -5.05 4.08
C LYS A 30 -2.52 -4.32 5.42
N LEU A 31 -3.29 -4.90 6.34
CA LEU A 31 -3.63 -4.32 7.64
C LEU A 31 -2.43 -4.23 8.59
N SER A 32 -1.53 -5.21 8.59
CA SER A 32 -0.32 -5.18 9.44
C SER A 32 0.61 -4.01 9.14
N GLY A 33 0.50 -3.45 7.93
CA GLY A 33 1.23 -2.27 7.50
C GLY A 33 0.58 -0.93 7.83
N ARG A 34 -0.61 -0.92 8.45
CA ARG A 34 -1.38 0.32 8.66
C ARG A 34 -1.32 0.82 10.09
N ILE A 35 -1.48 2.11 10.24
CA ILE A 35 -1.79 2.76 11.51
C ILE A 35 -3.30 2.62 11.73
N GLY A 36 -3.70 1.88 12.75
CA GLY A 36 -5.10 1.60 13.04
C GLY A 36 -5.25 0.60 14.18
N PRO A 37 -6.49 0.23 14.53
CA PRO A 37 -6.79 -0.70 15.62
C PRO A 37 -6.55 -2.18 15.23
N PHE A 38 -5.48 -2.48 14.49
CA PHE A 38 -5.23 -3.83 13.93
C PHE A 38 -4.30 -4.68 14.79
N ALA A 39 -4.41 -4.56 16.12
CA ALA A 39 -3.65 -5.41 17.03
C ALA A 39 -4.02 -6.89 16.83
N ALA A 40 -3.14 -7.79 17.28
CA ALA A 40 -3.40 -9.23 17.20
C ALA A 40 -4.74 -9.58 17.87
N GLY A 41 -5.63 -10.25 17.11
CA GLY A 41 -6.97 -10.61 17.57
C GLY A 41 -8.07 -9.56 17.33
N ALA A 42 -7.72 -8.33 16.96
CA ALA A 42 -8.72 -7.29 16.66
C ALA A 42 -9.47 -7.57 15.34
N VAL A 43 -8.81 -8.22 14.38
CA VAL A 43 -9.38 -8.56 13.08
C VAL A 43 -9.88 -10.00 13.10
N THR A 44 -11.18 -10.19 12.89
CA THR A 44 -11.81 -11.52 12.79
C THR A 44 -12.63 -11.63 11.51
N PHE A 45 -13.04 -12.85 11.16
CA PHE A 45 -13.89 -13.07 9.99
C PHE A 45 -14.92 -14.17 10.26
N VAL A 46 -16.04 -14.07 9.55
CA VAL A 46 -17.02 -15.15 9.40
C VAL A 46 -17.10 -15.47 7.90
N CYS A 47 -17.16 -16.76 7.56
CA CYS A 47 -17.30 -17.20 6.17
C CYS A 47 -18.54 -18.06 5.97
N LEU A 48 -19.15 -17.91 4.80
CA LEU A 48 -20.25 -18.71 4.31
C LEU A 48 -19.82 -19.35 2.99
N TYR A 49 -19.89 -20.68 2.96
CA TYR A 49 -19.73 -21.46 1.74
C TYR A 49 -21.06 -21.43 0.99
N VAL A 50 -21.02 -21.01 -0.26
CA VAL A 50 -22.15 -21.05 -1.18
C VAL A 50 -21.85 -22.18 -2.16
N ASP A 51 -22.82 -23.06 -2.38
CA ASP A 51 -22.69 -24.19 -3.29
C ASP A 51 -22.41 -23.70 -4.74
N GLU A 52 -21.61 -24.44 -5.50
CA GLU A 52 -21.04 -24.01 -6.80
C GLU A 52 -22.11 -23.71 -7.87
N ASP A 53 -23.33 -24.21 -7.69
CA ASP A 53 -24.47 -24.00 -8.60
C ASP A 53 -25.14 -22.61 -8.45
N LEU A 54 -24.66 -21.77 -7.54
CA LEU A 54 -25.15 -20.40 -7.35
C LEU A 54 -24.02 -19.39 -7.63
N GLU A 55 -24.22 -18.50 -8.60
CA GLU A 55 -23.29 -17.40 -8.88
C GLU A 55 -22.96 -16.61 -7.60
N ALA A 56 -21.71 -16.66 -7.17
CA ALA A 56 -21.24 -16.06 -5.92
C ALA A 56 -21.37 -14.52 -5.87
N SER A 57 -21.65 -13.86 -7.01
CA SER A 57 -21.83 -12.41 -7.13
C SER A 57 -23.16 -11.92 -6.55
N ALA A 58 -24.24 -12.72 -6.63
CA ALA A 58 -25.55 -12.32 -6.11
C ALA A 58 -25.61 -12.30 -4.56
N PRO A 59 -25.04 -13.29 -3.83
CA PRO A 59 -24.98 -13.27 -2.37
C PRO A 59 -24.19 -12.08 -1.79
N GLU A 60 -23.12 -11.63 -2.45
CA GLU A 60 -22.31 -10.49 -1.96
C GLU A 60 -23.11 -9.19 -1.90
N LYS A 61 -23.75 -8.84 -3.01
CA LYS A 61 -24.59 -7.63 -3.10
C LYS A 61 -25.76 -7.69 -2.11
N LEU A 62 -26.37 -8.87 -1.95
CA LEU A 62 -27.43 -9.07 -0.97
C LEU A 62 -26.94 -8.88 0.47
N LEU A 63 -25.75 -9.38 0.82
CA LEU A 63 -25.18 -9.20 2.15
C LEU A 63 -24.80 -7.74 2.44
N ILE A 64 -24.16 -7.05 1.48
CA ILE A 64 -23.84 -5.62 1.61
C ILE A 64 -25.13 -4.83 1.86
N LYS A 65 -26.16 -5.07 1.05
CA LYS A 65 -27.46 -4.39 1.18
C LYS A 65 -28.17 -4.74 2.48
N ALA A 66 -28.14 -6.00 2.91
CA ALA A 66 -28.78 -6.45 4.15
C ALA A 66 -28.15 -5.80 5.39
N TYR A 67 -26.85 -5.50 5.36
CA TYR A 67 -26.16 -4.91 6.51
C TYR A 67 -26.24 -3.38 6.60
N LEU A 68 -26.81 -2.70 5.60
CA LEU A 68 -26.95 -1.24 5.59
C LEU A 68 -27.64 -0.71 6.86
N ASP A 69 -28.78 -1.30 7.22
CA ASP A 69 -29.59 -0.88 8.38
C ASP A 69 -28.92 -1.22 9.73
N GLU A 70 -27.84 -2.00 9.72
CA GLU A 70 -27.14 -2.47 10.92
C GLU A 70 -25.69 -1.93 11.04
N GLY A 71 -25.42 -0.76 10.45
CA GLY A 71 -24.13 -0.07 10.51
C GLY A 71 -23.23 -0.29 9.29
N GLY A 72 -23.68 -1.08 8.31
CA GLY A 72 -23.06 -1.21 6.99
C GLY A 72 -21.71 -1.95 6.96
N VAL A 73 -21.02 -1.78 5.84
CA VAL A 73 -19.66 -2.28 5.59
C VAL A 73 -18.78 -1.18 5.00
N PRO A 74 -18.23 -0.29 5.86
CA PRO A 74 -17.59 0.96 5.42
C PRO A 74 -16.40 0.79 4.48
N TRP A 75 -15.82 -0.41 4.38
CA TRP A 75 -14.63 -0.65 3.56
C TRP A 75 -14.92 -1.12 2.13
N ASN A 76 -16.16 -1.53 1.82
CA ASN A 76 -16.47 -2.09 0.49
C ASN A 76 -16.23 -1.10 -0.65
N ASN A 77 -16.56 0.17 -0.44
CA ASN A 77 -16.56 1.19 -1.49
C ASN A 77 -15.66 2.39 -1.15
N ASN A 78 -14.73 2.23 -0.20
CA ASN A 78 -13.81 3.29 0.21
C ASN A 78 -12.34 3.02 -0.17
N GLY A 79 -12.08 2.00 -1.00
CA GLY A 79 -10.74 1.68 -1.51
C GLY A 79 -9.97 0.60 -0.74
N PHE A 80 -10.58 -0.08 0.24
CA PHE A 80 -9.93 -1.22 0.89
C PHE A 80 -9.66 -2.38 -0.08
N GLY A 81 -10.58 -2.68 -1.00
CA GLY A 81 -10.44 -3.77 -1.97
C GLY A 81 -9.57 -3.44 -3.19
N ASN A 82 -9.21 -2.17 -3.40
CA ASN A 82 -8.57 -1.71 -4.63
C ASN A 82 -7.14 -2.25 -4.80
N LYS A 83 -6.78 -2.59 -6.05
CA LYS A 83 -5.41 -2.92 -6.47
C LYS A 83 -4.60 -1.63 -6.70
N ASP A 84 -3.31 -1.80 -7.01
CA ASP A 84 -2.40 -0.71 -7.36
C ASP A 84 -3.02 0.17 -8.48
N PRO A 85 -3.32 1.45 -8.23
CA PRO A 85 -3.95 2.34 -9.21
C PRO A 85 -2.97 2.84 -10.28
N GLY A 86 -1.69 2.49 -10.19
CA GLY A 86 -0.63 2.89 -11.12
C GLY A 86 -0.16 4.34 -10.91
N ARG A 87 0.90 4.73 -11.64
CA ARG A 87 1.59 6.04 -11.46
C ARG A 87 0.71 7.26 -11.74
N ASN A 88 -0.24 7.15 -12.65
CA ASN A 88 -1.14 8.26 -13.00
C ASN A 88 -2.04 8.72 -11.83
N ARG A 89 -2.11 7.91 -10.77
CA ARG A 89 -2.96 8.16 -9.60
C ARG A 89 -2.17 8.68 -8.39
N ASP A 90 -0.84 8.80 -8.48
CA ASP A 90 0.02 9.26 -7.39
C ASP A 90 -0.23 10.73 -7.02
N THR A 91 -0.66 11.54 -7.98
CA THR A 91 -0.97 12.98 -7.79
C THR A 91 -2.42 13.23 -7.42
N THR A 92 -3.26 12.19 -7.35
CA THR A 92 -4.68 12.35 -7.02
C THR A 92 -4.84 12.68 -5.54
N ILE A 93 -5.69 13.66 -5.24
CA ILE A 93 -6.06 14.00 -3.86
C ILE A 93 -6.94 12.88 -3.31
N VAL A 94 -6.49 12.22 -2.24
CA VAL A 94 -7.21 11.11 -1.60
C VAL A 94 -8.41 11.68 -0.85
N ARG A 95 -9.59 11.08 -0.97
CA ARG A 95 -10.78 11.50 -0.22
C ARG A 95 -10.62 11.20 1.28
N ALA A 96 -11.14 12.07 2.14
CA ALA A 96 -11.03 11.92 3.59
C ALA A 96 -11.64 10.61 4.14
N ASN A 97 -12.66 10.06 3.47
CA ASN A 97 -13.28 8.79 3.84
C ASN A 97 -12.64 7.56 3.16
N HIS A 98 -11.59 7.74 2.34
CA HIS A 98 -10.88 6.64 1.71
C HIS A 98 -10.10 5.80 2.75
N PHE A 99 -10.02 4.49 2.56
CA PHE A 99 -9.35 3.56 3.47
C PHE A 99 -7.93 4.02 3.81
N ASP A 100 -7.13 4.38 2.80
CA ASP A 100 -5.76 4.82 3.01
C ASP A 100 -5.64 6.16 3.76
N ALA A 101 -6.66 7.03 3.70
CA ALA A 101 -6.68 8.27 4.47
C ALA A 101 -7.03 8.03 5.94
N LEU A 102 -7.94 7.09 6.21
CA LEU A 102 -8.36 6.70 7.56
C LEU A 102 -7.29 5.84 8.25
N TYR A 103 -6.62 4.97 7.49
CA TYR A 103 -5.64 4.00 7.96
C TYR A 103 -4.35 4.08 7.13
N PRO A 104 -3.58 5.17 7.30
CA PRO A 104 -2.38 5.39 6.52
C PRO A 104 -1.30 4.35 6.83
N ILE A 105 -0.33 4.21 5.92
CA ILE A 105 0.81 3.32 6.10
C ILE A 105 1.63 3.68 7.34
N ASN A 106 2.14 2.65 8.00
CA ASN A 106 3.04 2.80 9.13
C ASN A 106 4.48 2.99 8.64
N LEU A 107 4.97 4.23 8.66
CA LEU A 107 6.37 4.55 8.32
C LEU A 107 7.38 4.08 9.37
N ASN A 108 6.91 3.67 10.55
CA ASN A 108 7.70 3.00 11.57
C ASN A 108 7.64 1.47 11.43
N PHE A 109 7.06 0.94 10.34
CA PHE A 109 7.03 -0.50 10.13
C PHE A 109 8.47 -1.04 10.10
N PRO A 110 8.80 -1.97 11.02
CA PRO A 110 10.14 -2.54 11.11
C PRO A 110 10.45 -3.44 9.92
N VAL A 111 11.61 -3.25 9.29
CA VAL A 111 12.08 -4.11 8.20
C VAL A 111 13.56 -4.40 8.36
N ALA A 112 13.91 -5.69 8.37
CA ALA A 112 15.27 -6.19 8.18
C ALA A 112 15.44 -6.67 6.74
N LEU A 113 16.57 -6.35 6.10
CA LEU A 113 16.87 -6.84 4.74
C LEU A 113 17.49 -8.23 4.77
N ASP A 114 17.46 -8.91 3.62
CA ASP A 114 18.09 -10.22 3.47
C ASP A 114 19.60 -10.11 3.68
N ALA A 115 20.21 -11.15 4.27
CA ALA A 115 21.65 -11.19 4.51
C ALA A 115 22.49 -10.98 3.24
N ALA A 116 21.95 -11.31 2.06
CA ALA A 116 22.58 -11.08 0.77
C ALA A 116 22.66 -9.59 0.35
N VAL A 117 21.88 -8.72 1.00
CA VAL A 117 21.83 -7.27 0.73
C VAL A 117 22.57 -6.47 1.81
N VAL A 118 22.84 -7.08 2.98
CA VAL A 118 23.53 -6.46 4.12
C VAL A 118 25.01 -6.17 3.80
N GLY A 119 25.55 -5.08 4.36
CA GLY A 119 26.92 -4.63 4.14
C GLY A 119 27.02 -3.71 2.93
N ASP A 120 28.08 -3.84 2.14
CA ASP A 120 28.26 -3.01 0.95
C ASP A 120 27.30 -3.45 -0.15
N SER A 121 26.34 -2.57 -0.48
CA SER A 121 25.28 -2.86 -1.45
C SER A 121 24.95 -1.63 -2.29
N ASP A 122 23.87 -1.71 -3.08
CA ASP A 122 23.36 -0.60 -3.86
C ASP A 122 21.86 -0.34 -3.64
N ALA A 123 21.43 0.85 -4.08
CA ALA A 123 20.06 1.31 -3.89
C ALA A 123 19.05 0.39 -4.58
N LEU A 124 19.39 -0.18 -5.74
CA LEU A 124 18.49 -1.08 -6.46
C LEU A 124 18.23 -2.37 -5.67
N ALA A 125 19.28 -3.00 -5.15
CA ALA A 125 19.17 -4.21 -4.33
C ALA A 125 18.34 -3.94 -3.06
N CYS A 126 18.64 -2.85 -2.37
CA CYS A 126 17.94 -2.41 -1.17
C CYS A 126 16.44 -2.15 -1.42
N LEU A 127 16.10 -1.36 -2.44
CA LEU A 127 14.70 -1.05 -2.81
C LEU A 127 13.93 -2.30 -3.25
N THR A 128 14.57 -3.19 -4.00
CA THR A 128 13.95 -4.44 -4.46
C THR A 128 13.62 -5.35 -3.28
N ASP A 129 14.50 -5.43 -2.29
CA ASP A 129 14.29 -6.25 -1.10
C ASP A 129 13.22 -5.65 -0.18
N LEU A 130 13.26 -4.34 0.06
CA LEU A 130 12.19 -3.62 0.77
C LEU A 130 10.82 -3.83 0.12
N LYS A 131 10.72 -3.72 -1.21
CA LYS A 131 9.47 -3.91 -1.95
C LYS A 131 8.84 -5.29 -1.69
N LYS A 132 9.65 -6.34 -1.48
CA LYS A 132 9.16 -7.70 -1.18
C LYS A 132 8.69 -7.86 0.25
N LYS A 133 9.29 -7.13 1.19
CA LYS A 133 9.07 -7.28 2.63
C LYS A 133 7.99 -6.35 3.18
N LEU A 134 7.77 -5.20 2.54
CA LEU A 134 6.78 -4.26 3.02
C LEU A 134 5.34 -4.81 2.90
N PRO A 135 4.46 -4.50 3.87
CA PRO A 135 3.04 -4.82 3.85
C PRO A 135 2.20 -3.84 3.00
N TYR A 136 2.85 -2.91 2.32
CA TYR A 136 2.25 -1.95 1.39
C TYR A 136 3.21 -1.74 0.22
N LEU A 137 2.70 -1.11 -0.84
CA LEU A 137 3.46 -0.88 -2.05
C LEU A 137 4.65 0.05 -1.76
N LEU A 138 5.82 -0.34 -2.29
CA LEU A 138 6.95 0.53 -2.53
C LEU A 138 7.18 0.57 -4.04
N ARG A 139 6.94 1.72 -4.64
CA ARG A 139 7.14 1.94 -6.07
C ARG A 139 8.35 2.83 -6.29
N PHE A 140 9.16 2.52 -7.29
CA PHE A 140 10.30 3.35 -7.64
C PHE A 140 10.54 3.35 -9.15
N GLY A 141 11.03 4.47 -9.67
CA GLY A 141 11.29 4.65 -11.10
C GLY A 141 12.47 3.80 -11.56
N ARG A 142 12.25 2.80 -12.43
CA ARG A 142 13.33 1.97 -13.00
C ARG A 142 13.68 2.35 -14.44
N THR A 143 12.67 2.69 -15.24
CA THR A 143 12.83 3.05 -16.65
C THR A 143 13.82 4.20 -16.79
N GLY A 144 14.93 3.98 -17.52
CA GLY A 144 16.00 4.95 -17.69
C GLY A 144 16.94 5.17 -16.50
N HIS A 145 16.69 4.51 -15.35
CA HIS A 145 17.40 4.79 -14.08
C HIS A 145 18.07 3.57 -13.44
N THR A 146 17.92 2.36 -13.97
CA THR A 146 18.50 1.13 -13.39
C THR A 146 20.01 1.26 -13.11
N ARG A 147 20.79 1.78 -14.07
CA ARG A 147 22.25 1.94 -13.89
C ARG A 147 22.60 2.92 -12.78
N GLU A 148 21.83 3.99 -12.64
CA GLU A 148 22.00 4.99 -11.58
C GLU A 148 21.71 4.38 -10.21
N LEU A 149 20.62 3.61 -10.08
CA LEU A 149 20.27 2.91 -8.84
C LEU A 149 21.32 1.86 -8.44
N GLN A 150 21.95 1.18 -9.40
CA GLN A 150 23.04 0.22 -9.14
C GLN A 150 24.37 0.90 -8.78
N ALA A 151 24.62 2.09 -9.34
CA ALA A 151 25.81 2.88 -9.06
C ALA A 151 25.75 3.56 -7.68
N ALA A 152 24.55 3.85 -7.17
CA ALA A 152 24.33 4.43 -5.86
C ALA A 152 24.64 3.42 -4.74
N LYS A 153 25.87 3.45 -4.24
CA LYS A 153 26.34 2.56 -3.17
C LYS A 153 25.92 3.05 -1.79
N LEU A 154 25.57 2.10 -0.93
CA LEU A 154 25.27 2.35 0.48
C LEU A 154 25.71 1.18 1.35
N THR A 155 26.02 1.47 2.60
CA THR A 155 26.26 0.44 3.62
C THR A 155 24.93 0.09 4.29
N VAL A 156 24.44 -1.10 4.00
CA VAL A 156 23.18 -1.64 4.52
C VAL A 156 23.43 -2.22 5.92
N PRO A 157 22.78 -1.72 6.97
CA PRO A 157 22.97 -2.22 8.32
C PRO A 157 22.37 -3.63 8.49
N ALA A 158 23.03 -4.44 9.30
CA ALA A 158 22.58 -5.79 9.70
C ALA A 158 21.53 -5.75 10.82
N VAL A 159 20.66 -4.74 10.83
CA VAL A 159 19.65 -4.52 11.86
C VAL A 159 18.31 -4.18 11.22
N GLU A 160 17.25 -4.41 11.99
CA GLU A 160 15.93 -3.94 11.63
C GLU A 160 15.85 -2.41 11.75
N LEU A 161 15.32 -1.76 10.73
CA LEU A 161 15.06 -0.33 10.75
C LEU A 161 13.61 -0.03 10.37
N PRO A 162 13.02 1.04 10.93
CA PRO A 162 11.75 1.55 10.43
C PRO A 162 11.92 2.10 9.01
N LEU A 163 10.89 1.97 8.17
CA LEU A 163 10.93 2.42 6.78
C LEU A 163 11.43 3.87 6.61
N ARG A 164 11.07 4.78 7.51
CA ARG A 164 11.55 6.17 7.45
C ARG A 164 13.08 6.30 7.46
N GLN A 165 13.78 5.40 8.16
CA GLN A 165 15.25 5.38 8.21
C GLN A 165 15.84 4.75 6.96
N TRP A 166 15.19 3.72 6.39
CA TRP A 166 15.53 3.20 5.08
C TRP A 166 15.43 4.27 3.99
N MET A 167 14.36 5.07 3.99
CA MET A 167 14.19 6.17 3.02
C MET A 167 15.29 7.23 3.17
N LYS A 168 15.67 7.59 4.39
CA LYS A 168 16.81 8.50 4.63
C LYS A 168 18.11 7.96 4.05
N LEU A 169 18.43 6.70 4.32
CA LEU A 169 19.65 6.03 3.83
C LEU A 169 19.70 6.01 2.30
N ILE A 170 18.60 5.60 1.67
CA ILE A 170 18.51 5.44 0.21
C ILE A 170 18.54 6.79 -0.50
N VAL A 171 17.76 7.77 -0.05
CA VAL A 171 17.75 9.13 -0.64
C VAL A 171 19.10 9.82 -0.47
N GLY A 172 19.84 9.52 0.62
CA GLY A 172 21.21 10.01 0.79
C GLY A 172 22.16 9.56 -0.32
N ALA A 173 22.01 8.32 -0.78
CA ALA A 173 22.79 7.77 -1.88
C ALA A 173 22.31 8.22 -3.28
N LEU A 174 21.12 8.84 -3.38
CA LEU A 174 20.45 9.17 -4.64
C LEU A 174 20.18 10.68 -4.79
N PRO A 175 21.17 11.48 -5.23
CA PRO A 175 20.94 12.88 -5.52
C PRO A 175 19.94 13.07 -6.67
N GLY A 176 19.02 14.02 -6.54
CA GLY A 176 17.99 14.26 -7.56
C GLY A 176 16.73 13.43 -7.40
N TRP A 177 16.64 12.62 -6.34
CA TRP A 177 15.49 11.77 -6.08
C TRP A 177 14.67 12.27 -4.89
N LEU A 178 13.36 12.07 -5.01
CA LEU A 178 12.35 12.39 -4.02
C LEU A 178 11.63 11.09 -3.64
N ALA A 179 11.75 10.71 -2.37
CA ALA A 179 10.87 9.71 -1.79
C ALA A 179 9.64 10.41 -1.21
N THR A 180 8.45 9.91 -1.50
CA THR A 180 7.19 10.46 -1.00
C THR A 180 6.36 9.34 -0.41
N ALA A 181 5.98 9.49 0.85
CA ALA A 181 4.96 8.66 1.47
C ALA A 181 3.59 9.27 1.17
N LEU A 182 2.78 8.53 0.41
CA LEU A 182 1.35 8.76 0.26
C LEU A 182 0.60 7.98 1.35
N PRO A 183 -0.69 8.25 1.58
CA PRO A 183 -1.42 7.59 2.67
C PRO A 183 -1.41 6.06 2.54
N GLY A 184 -1.40 5.51 1.31
CA GLY A 184 -1.47 4.07 1.06
C GLY A 184 -0.15 3.36 0.75
N TYR A 185 0.91 4.07 0.37
CA TYR A 185 2.15 3.50 -0.16
C TYR A 185 3.28 4.53 -0.25
N VAL A 186 4.49 4.06 -0.54
CA VAL A 186 5.66 4.93 -0.76
C VAL A 186 6.08 4.90 -2.22
N ILE A 187 6.42 6.06 -2.77
CA ILE A 187 7.00 6.24 -4.10
C ILE A 187 8.40 6.83 -4.02
N LEU A 188 9.25 6.52 -4.99
CA LEU A 188 10.60 7.09 -5.14
C LEU A 188 10.88 7.38 -6.62
N TYR A 189 11.01 8.66 -6.97
CA TYR A 189 11.24 9.09 -8.36
C TYR A 189 12.35 10.12 -8.47
N LYS A 190 12.97 10.20 -9.65
CA LYS A 190 13.95 11.24 -9.99
C LYS A 190 13.24 12.55 -10.29
N GLU A 191 12.81 13.20 -9.22
CA GLU A 191 12.00 14.41 -9.19
C GLU A 191 12.44 15.23 -7.97
N GLN A 192 12.11 16.53 -7.95
CA GLN A 192 12.57 17.44 -6.88
C GLN A 192 11.44 18.27 -6.27
N ASP A 193 10.26 18.26 -6.88
CA ASP A 193 9.10 19.02 -6.43
C ASP A 193 8.22 18.16 -5.49
N PRO A 194 8.31 18.35 -4.16
CA PRO A 194 7.45 17.63 -3.22
C PRO A 194 5.98 18.06 -3.33
N ASP A 195 5.69 19.25 -3.85
CA ASP A 195 4.34 19.82 -3.90
C ASP A 195 3.47 19.20 -4.99
N ARG A 196 4.08 18.43 -5.89
CA ARG A 196 3.40 17.60 -6.90
C ARG A 196 2.45 16.56 -6.29
N TYR A 197 2.73 16.09 -5.08
CA TYR A 197 2.00 15.01 -4.44
C TYR A 197 1.15 15.55 -3.29
N HIS A 198 -0.01 16.13 -3.62
CA HIS A 198 -0.89 16.82 -2.67
C HIS A 198 -1.28 15.98 -1.45
N SER A 199 -1.49 14.67 -1.63
CA SER A 199 -1.86 13.75 -0.55
C SER A 199 -0.67 13.28 0.30
N ALA A 200 0.56 13.73 0.00
CA ALA A 200 1.76 13.26 0.69
C ALA A 200 1.65 13.52 2.20
N ILE A 201 1.94 12.49 2.99
CA ILE A 201 2.04 12.58 4.46
C ILE A 201 3.44 12.99 4.88
N THR A 202 4.46 12.56 4.14
CA THR A 202 5.88 12.83 4.42
C THR A 202 6.67 12.68 3.13
N TYR A 203 7.77 13.39 3.01
CA TYR A 203 8.74 13.18 1.94
C TYR A 203 10.18 13.26 2.45
N TRP A 204 11.09 12.67 1.68
CA TRP A 204 12.53 12.75 1.87
C TRP A 204 13.18 13.24 0.59
N ARG A 205 14.06 14.23 0.74
CA ARG A 205 14.84 14.79 -0.37
C ARG A 205 16.25 15.08 0.11
N ARG A 206 17.22 14.92 -0.78
CA ARG A 206 18.58 15.36 -0.55
C ARG A 206 18.72 16.83 -0.96
N GLU A 207 19.13 17.68 -0.02
CA GLU A 207 19.42 19.08 -0.25
C GLU A 207 20.76 19.29 -0.97
N ALA A 208 20.98 20.51 -1.47
CA ALA A 208 22.18 20.88 -2.21
C ALA A 208 23.48 20.72 -1.39
N ASP A 209 23.40 20.86 -0.06
CA ASP A 209 24.50 20.63 0.88
C ASP A 209 24.76 19.13 1.14
N GLY A 210 23.96 18.25 0.54
CA GLY A 210 24.08 16.81 0.65
C GLY A 210 23.31 16.21 1.84
N VAL A 211 22.67 17.03 2.68
CA VAL A 211 21.87 16.58 3.82
C VAL A 211 20.53 16.03 3.34
N VAL A 212 20.10 14.89 3.89
CA VAL A 212 18.76 14.37 3.63
C VAL A 212 17.79 14.98 4.64
N ILE A 213 16.82 15.72 4.13
CA ILE A 213 15.71 16.20 4.94
C ILE A 213 14.56 15.20 4.92
N GLU A 214 13.80 15.23 5.99
CA GLU A 214 12.50 14.59 6.09
C GLU A 214 11.52 15.65 6.56
N ALA A 215 10.45 15.85 5.80
CA ALA A 215 9.48 16.88 6.08
C ALA A 215 8.06 16.37 5.86
N ALA A 216 7.10 17.03 6.52
CA ALA A 216 5.69 16.77 6.30
C ALA A 216 5.33 17.12 4.84
N GLY A 217 4.52 16.27 4.21
CA GLY A 217 3.87 16.62 2.95
C GLY A 217 2.66 17.54 3.20
N GLN A 218 1.97 17.92 2.12
CA GLN A 218 0.82 18.83 2.24
C GLN A 218 -0.37 18.17 2.95
N GLY A 219 -0.45 16.84 2.95
CA GLY A 219 -1.51 16.08 3.62
C GLY A 219 -2.92 16.43 3.15
N GLN A 220 -3.08 16.96 1.92
CA GLN A 220 -4.38 17.38 1.42
C GLN A 220 -5.29 16.18 1.24
N GLN A 221 -6.53 16.37 1.64
CA GLN A 221 -7.59 15.41 1.42
C GLN A 221 -8.76 16.10 0.76
N ALA A 222 -9.36 15.43 -0.22
CA ALA A 222 -10.62 15.88 -0.78
C ALA A 222 -11.72 15.64 0.26
N PRO A 223 -12.81 16.43 0.25
CA PRO A 223 -13.97 16.15 1.08
C PRO A 223 -14.42 14.69 0.94
N ALA A 224 -15.03 14.15 1.98
CA ALA A 224 -15.65 12.83 1.89
C ALA A 224 -16.61 12.81 0.70
N GLY A 225 -16.38 11.89 -0.23
CA GLY A 225 -17.31 11.69 -1.34
C GLY A 225 -18.54 10.93 -0.86
N VAL A 226 -19.63 11.04 -1.61
CA VAL A 226 -20.72 10.04 -1.51
C VAL A 226 -20.08 8.71 -1.87
N ILE A 227 -20.24 7.74 -0.98
CA ILE A 227 -19.88 6.36 -1.28
C ILE A 227 -20.95 5.91 -2.27
N ASP A 228 -20.64 5.91 -3.57
CA ASP A 228 -21.59 5.37 -4.56
C ASP A 228 -21.72 3.87 -4.29
N GLU A 229 -22.91 3.47 -3.84
CA GLU A 229 -23.21 2.12 -3.39
C GLU A 229 -23.31 1.13 -4.58
N ASP A 230 -23.42 1.67 -5.79
CA ASP A 230 -23.48 0.96 -7.08
C ASP A 230 -22.14 0.95 -7.85
N GLU A 231 -21.11 1.71 -7.40
CA GLU A 231 -19.76 1.55 -7.94
C GLU A 231 -19.23 0.20 -7.46
N GLU A 232 -19.18 -0.77 -8.39
CA GLU A 232 -18.73 -2.13 -8.10
C GLU A 232 -17.45 -2.12 -7.26
N ALA A 233 -17.48 -2.85 -6.13
CA ALA A 233 -16.26 -3.41 -5.56
C ALA A 233 -15.61 -4.25 -6.67
N GLY A 234 -14.69 -3.62 -7.41
CA GLY A 234 -14.23 -4.10 -8.71
C GLY A 234 -14.00 -5.60 -8.71
N GLU A 235 -14.65 -6.28 -9.65
CA GLU A 235 -14.69 -7.73 -9.75
C GLU A 235 -13.29 -8.33 -9.57
N VAL A 236 -13.09 -8.97 -8.41
CA VAL A 236 -11.77 -9.48 -8.02
C VAL A 236 -11.56 -10.84 -8.66
N ALA A 237 -11.30 -10.87 -9.97
CA ALA A 237 -10.71 -12.05 -10.58
C ALA A 237 -9.34 -12.31 -9.92
N ASP A 238 -9.17 -13.52 -9.40
CA ASP A 238 -7.94 -14.04 -8.79
C ASP A 238 -6.90 -14.30 -9.89
N ALA A 239 -6.48 -13.23 -10.58
CA ALA A 239 -5.38 -13.30 -11.51
C ALA A 239 -4.06 -13.25 -10.70
N PRO A 240 -3.10 -14.15 -10.98
CA PRO A 240 -1.79 -14.12 -10.34
C PRO A 240 -1.14 -12.75 -10.56
N PRO A 241 -0.21 -12.32 -9.68
CA PRO A 241 0.50 -11.06 -9.85
C PRO A 241 1.07 -11.01 -11.28
N GLN A 242 0.62 -10.05 -12.07
CA GLN A 242 1.25 -9.77 -13.35
C GLN A 242 2.71 -9.48 -13.05
N ALA A 243 3.59 -10.34 -13.56
CA ALA A 243 4.99 -9.97 -13.72
C ALA A 243 5.00 -8.64 -14.45
N ASP A 244 5.72 -7.65 -13.90
CA ASP A 244 6.08 -6.45 -14.65
C ASP A 244 6.53 -6.94 -16.02
N ALA A 245 5.77 -6.57 -17.06
CA ALA A 245 6.07 -6.96 -18.42
C ALA A 245 7.54 -6.63 -18.65
N ALA A 246 8.32 -7.67 -18.97
CA ALA A 246 9.59 -7.49 -19.62
C ALA A 246 9.25 -6.87 -20.98
N ASP A 247 9.16 -5.55 -21.02
CA ASP A 247 9.14 -4.80 -22.28
C ASP A 247 10.57 -4.79 -22.81
N ASP A 248 10.76 -5.73 -23.71
CA ASP A 248 11.88 -5.92 -24.60
C ASP A 248 12.05 -4.69 -25.50
N SER A 249 13.20 -4.00 -25.41
CA SER A 249 13.93 -3.29 -26.48
C SER A 249 15.18 -2.61 -25.93
#